data_AF-A0A973MLD0-F1
#
_entry.id   AF-A0A973MLD0-F1
#
_cell.length_a   1.000
_cell.length_b   1.000
_cell.length_c   1.000
_cell.angle_alpha   90.00
_cell.angle_beta   90.00
_cell.angle_gamma   90.00
#
_symmetry.space_group_name_H-M   'P 1'
#
loop_
_entity.id
_entity.type
_entity.pdbx_description
1 polymer ?
#
loop_
_entity_poly.entity_id
_entity_poly.type
_entity_poly.pdbx_seq_one_letter_code
_entity_poly.pdbx_strand_id
1 'polypeptide(L)'
;MTNQIVKALERAAEKMGKAAGEDAGKAVKDLYHDTGKRLKRAADNHVENDAKHAAELERLAKRPRTEETPVYHMADDGSIRRLNPDGSHSELTDADRAKLGLDSTSIGRPVKGEQNAKLKDKTEGRTDPRPKASSQQVPLGSTDLSQATQLARHADRGYGTHNKDGAFTSNNYAAARVRGADGRGDFVLVDRSNGRRNSERMIGTPFLREGEPARIRHLYTERAPCTTGANCSSWMAERFPGAEVSHSVEYGDKASRGRGNAMWRAILTS
;
A
#
# COMPACT_ATOMS: atom_id res chain seq x y z
N MET A 1 6.86 4.63 -30.90
CA MET A 1 7.66 5.83 -31.28
C MET A 1 9.07 5.87 -30.64
N THR A 2 9.54 4.82 -29.97
CA THR A 2 10.84 4.75 -29.26
C THR A 2 12.08 4.53 -30.16
N ASN A 3 11.90 4.22 -31.44
CA ASN A 3 12.98 3.81 -32.35
C ASN A 3 13.75 5.00 -32.97
N GLN A 4 13.16 6.20 -33.05
CA GLN A 4 13.81 7.34 -33.71
C GLN A 4 14.83 8.08 -32.84
N ILE A 5 14.58 8.16 -31.53
CA ILE A 5 15.50 8.84 -30.58
C ILE A 5 16.80 8.04 -30.46
N VAL A 6 16.71 6.71 -30.40
CA VAL A 6 17.86 5.79 -30.35
C VAL A 6 18.71 5.92 -31.62
N LYS A 7 18.07 5.92 -32.80
CA LYS A 7 18.77 6.10 -34.09
C LYS A 7 19.44 7.47 -34.23
N ALA A 8 18.85 8.52 -33.66
CA ALA A 8 19.44 9.85 -33.67
C ALA A 8 20.70 9.94 -32.78
N LEU A 9 20.66 9.29 -31.61
CA LEU A 9 21.79 9.18 -30.68
C LEU A 9 22.94 8.33 -31.24
N GLU A 10 22.65 7.20 -31.89
CA GLU A 10 23.68 6.35 -32.53
C GLU A 10 24.43 7.10 -33.64
N ARG A 11 23.71 7.86 -34.48
CA ARG A 11 24.33 8.69 -35.53
C ARG A 11 25.16 9.85 -34.98
N ALA A 12 24.75 10.43 -33.85
CA ALA A 12 25.52 11.46 -33.17
C ALA A 12 26.81 10.89 -32.56
N ALA A 13 26.74 9.70 -31.97
CA ALA A 13 27.90 9.00 -31.42
C ALA A 13 28.90 8.55 -32.50
N GLU A 14 28.43 8.05 -33.65
CA GLU A 14 29.29 7.71 -34.79
C GLU A 14 30.07 8.93 -35.33
N LYS A 15 29.45 10.11 -35.32
CA LYS A 15 30.12 11.36 -35.73
C LYS A 15 31.13 11.85 -34.69
N MET A 16 30.84 11.72 -33.40
CA MET A 16 31.77 12.12 -32.34
C MET A 16 32.94 11.15 -32.18
N GLY A 17 32.71 9.84 -32.34
CA GLY A 17 33.74 8.81 -32.24
C GLY A 17 34.81 8.86 -33.34
N LYS A 18 34.52 9.48 -34.49
CA LYS A 18 35.52 9.72 -35.54
C LYS A 18 36.42 10.94 -35.28
N ALA A 19 36.06 11.81 -34.33
CA ALA A 19 36.77 13.06 -34.06
C ALA A 19 37.65 13.01 -32.79
N ALA A 20 37.43 12.04 -31.91
CA ALA A 20 38.23 11.80 -30.71
C ALA A 20 38.96 10.46 -30.85
N GLY A 21 40.27 10.42 -30.58
CA GLY A 21 41.15 9.26 -30.81
C GLY A 21 40.62 7.92 -30.28
N GLU A 22 41.15 6.82 -30.81
CA GLU A 22 40.59 5.45 -30.70
C GLU A 22 40.18 5.04 -29.28
N ASP A 23 40.96 5.40 -28.25
CA ASP A 23 40.64 5.06 -26.85
C ASP A 23 39.51 5.91 -26.25
N ALA A 24 39.43 7.20 -26.60
CA ALA A 24 38.34 8.08 -26.17
C ALA A 24 37.04 7.74 -26.93
N GLY A 25 37.13 7.41 -28.22
CA GLY A 25 36.01 6.94 -29.02
C GLY A 25 35.43 5.61 -28.51
N LYS A 26 36.30 4.69 -28.06
CA LYS A 26 35.88 3.42 -27.46
C LYS A 26 35.19 3.62 -26.11
N ALA A 27 35.74 4.44 -25.22
CA ALA A 27 35.13 4.75 -23.93
C ALA A 27 33.75 5.41 -24.05
N VAL A 28 33.60 6.35 -25.00
CA VAL A 28 32.31 6.99 -25.28
C VAL A 28 31.32 6.00 -25.87
N LYS A 29 31.75 5.18 -26.84
CA LYS A 29 30.91 4.16 -27.47
C LYS A 29 30.44 3.11 -26.46
N ASP A 30 31.31 2.65 -25.56
CA ASP A 30 30.97 1.68 -24.51
C ASP A 30 30.00 2.29 -23.49
N LEU A 31 30.21 3.55 -23.09
CA LEU A 31 29.28 4.27 -22.21
C LEU A 31 27.88 4.42 -22.81
N TYR A 32 27.79 4.78 -24.11
CA TYR A 32 26.51 4.90 -24.81
C TYR A 32 25.84 3.53 -25.04
N HIS A 33 26.60 2.48 -25.36
CA HIS A 33 26.05 1.14 -25.48
C HIS A 33 25.52 0.62 -24.15
N ASP A 34 26.23 0.84 -23.05
CA ASP A 34 25.78 0.44 -21.72
C ASP A 34 24.58 1.25 -21.25
N THR A 35 24.57 2.56 -21.51
CA THR A 35 23.43 3.44 -21.19
C THR A 35 22.21 3.06 -22.02
N GLY A 36 22.39 2.76 -23.31
CA GLY A 36 21.34 2.30 -24.21
C GLY A 36 20.79 0.93 -23.82
N LYS A 37 21.65 -0.03 -23.43
CA LYS A 37 21.21 -1.33 -22.90
C LYS A 37 20.42 -1.19 -21.60
N ARG A 38 20.82 -0.28 -20.70
CA ARG A 38 20.10 0.00 -19.45
C ARG A 38 18.74 0.65 -19.71
N LEU A 39 18.67 1.62 -20.61
CA LEU A 39 17.42 2.26 -21.03
C LEU A 39 16.47 1.28 -21.72
N LYS A 40 16.99 0.44 -22.61
CA LYS A 40 16.22 -0.62 -23.26
C LYS A 40 15.70 -1.64 -22.25
N ARG A 41 16.54 -2.07 -21.29
CA ARG A 41 16.12 -2.96 -20.20
C ARG A 41 15.06 -2.32 -19.31
N ALA A 42 15.16 -1.02 -19.01
CA ALA A 42 14.13 -0.30 -18.26
C ALA A 42 12.81 -0.23 -19.04
N ALA A 43 12.85 0.01 -20.35
CA ALA A 43 11.67 0.05 -21.20
C ALA A 43 11.03 -1.33 -21.42
N ASP A 44 11.84 -2.37 -21.65
CA ASP A 44 11.39 -3.76 -21.82
C ASP A 44 10.80 -4.29 -20.51
N ASN A 45 11.42 -3.96 -19.36
CA ASN A 45 10.81 -4.17 -18.05
C ASN A 45 9.45 -3.48 -18.04
N HIS A 46 9.35 -2.14 -18.18
CA HIS A 46 8.08 -1.40 -18.13
C HIS A 46 6.95 -1.99 -19.01
N VAL A 47 7.25 -2.57 -20.18
CA VAL A 47 6.24 -3.20 -21.04
C VAL A 47 5.79 -4.57 -20.52
N GLU A 48 6.70 -5.43 -20.07
CA GLU A 48 6.38 -6.75 -19.48
C GLU A 48 5.59 -6.63 -18.17
N ASN A 49 5.82 -5.51 -17.52
CA ASN A 49 5.34 -5.09 -16.21
C ASN A 49 3.94 -4.51 -16.23
N ASP A 50 3.72 -3.53 -17.09
CA ASP A 50 2.40 -3.00 -17.37
C ASP A 50 1.49 -4.13 -17.90
N ALA A 51 2.03 -5.11 -18.62
CA ALA A 51 1.30 -6.31 -19.02
C ALA A 51 0.97 -7.24 -17.84
N LYS A 52 1.86 -7.41 -16.85
CA LYS A 52 1.59 -8.18 -15.61
C LYS A 52 0.59 -7.47 -14.70
N HIS A 53 0.68 -6.15 -14.56
CA HIS A 53 -0.29 -5.34 -13.81
C HIS A 53 -1.64 -5.29 -14.49
N ALA A 54 -1.68 -5.15 -15.82
CA ALA A 54 -2.91 -5.27 -16.59
C ALA A 54 -3.51 -6.67 -16.42
N ALA A 55 -2.70 -7.73 -16.46
CA ALA A 55 -3.17 -9.10 -16.23
C ALA A 55 -3.61 -9.34 -14.79
N GLU A 56 -2.98 -8.71 -13.79
CA GLU A 56 -3.39 -8.80 -12.38
C GLU A 56 -4.68 -8.03 -12.12
N LEU A 57 -4.83 -6.82 -12.67
CA LEU A 57 -6.08 -6.05 -12.67
C LEU A 57 -7.19 -6.79 -13.42
N GLU A 58 -6.88 -7.37 -14.58
CA GLU A 58 -7.82 -8.15 -15.37
C GLU A 58 -8.21 -9.44 -14.63
N ARG A 59 -7.28 -10.09 -13.91
CA ARG A 59 -7.57 -11.23 -13.02
C ARG A 59 -8.43 -10.82 -11.84
N LEU A 60 -8.16 -9.67 -11.22
CA LEU A 60 -8.97 -9.13 -10.12
C LEU A 60 -10.37 -8.73 -10.59
N ALA A 61 -10.50 -8.17 -11.80
CA ALA A 61 -11.76 -7.77 -12.42
C ALA A 61 -12.58 -8.97 -12.94
N LYS A 62 -11.93 -10.03 -13.43
CA LYS A 62 -12.59 -11.24 -13.95
C LYS A 62 -12.93 -12.28 -12.89
N ARG A 63 -12.40 -12.15 -11.67
CA ARG A 63 -12.73 -13.09 -10.59
C ARG A 63 -14.17 -12.82 -10.15
N PRO A 64 -15.10 -13.79 -10.21
CA PRO A 64 -16.44 -13.61 -9.69
C PRO A 64 -16.34 -13.35 -8.19
N ARG A 65 -16.43 -12.09 -7.79
CA ARG A 65 -16.73 -11.74 -6.42
C ARG A 65 -18.16 -12.19 -6.21
N THR A 66 -18.33 -13.20 -5.38
CA THR A 66 -19.64 -13.52 -4.80
C THR A 66 -20.23 -12.22 -4.27
N GLU A 67 -21.37 -11.83 -4.81
CA GLU A 67 -22.18 -10.64 -4.56
C GLU A 67 -21.87 -9.90 -3.24
N GLU A 68 -21.55 -8.61 -3.30
CA GLU A 68 -20.18 -8.10 -3.29
C GLU A 68 -19.97 -7.37 -1.96
N THR A 69 -19.08 -7.83 -1.06
CA THR A 69 -18.69 -7.02 0.11
C THR A 69 -18.12 -5.70 -0.41
N PRO A 70 -18.76 -4.53 -0.18
CA PRO A 70 -18.30 -3.28 -0.77
C PRO A 70 -16.94 -2.91 -0.20
N VAL A 71 -16.08 -2.38 -1.06
CA VAL A 71 -14.77 -1.89 -0.68
C VAL A 71 -14.83 -0.37 -0.64
N TYR A 72 -14.47 0.20 0.50
CA TYR A 72 -14.32 1.62 0.69
C TYR A 72 -12.85 1.96 0.84
N HIS A 73 -12.44 3.06 0.23
CA HIS A 73 -11.10 3.59 0.30
C HIS A 73 -11.12 4.94 1.03
N MET A 74 -10.36 5.03 2.11
CA MET A 74 -10.15 6.28 2.83
C MET A 74 -8.91 6.98 2.28
N ALA A 75 -9.07 8.22 1.85
CA ALA A 75 -7.98 9.04 1.33
C ALA A 75 -7.22 9.77 2.45
N ASP A 76 -6.09 10.37 2.10
CA ASP A 76 -5.23 11.11 3.04
C ASP A 76 -5.93 12.27 3.75
N ASP A 77 -6.93 12.89 3.09
CA ASP A 77 -7.75 13.97 3.64
C ASP A 77 -8.84 13.47 4.60
N GLY A 78 -8.99 12.15 4.74
CA GLY A 78 -10.03 11.52 5.55
C GLY A 78 -11.36 11.35 4.81
N SER A 79 -11.47 11.70 3.53
CA SER A 79 -12.65 11.36 2.74
C SER A 79 -12.70 9.85 2.48
N ILE A 80 -13.90 9.28 2.54
CA ILE A 80 -14.14 7.87 2.20
C ILE A 80 -14.92 7.83 0.89
N ARG A 81 -14.46 7.01 -0.06
CA ARG A 81 -15.13 6.77 -1.35
C ARG A 81 -15.28 5.28 -1.59
N ARG A 82 -16.23 4.89 -2.42
CA ARG A 82 -16.35 3.50 -2.88
C ARG A 82 -15.23 3.22 -3.87
N LEU A 83 -14.50 2.12 -3.68
CA LEU A 83 -13.49 1.63 -4.59
C LEU A 83 -14.10 0.55 -5.47
N ASN A 84 -14.22 0.85 -6.76
CA ASN A 84 -14.82 -0.04 -7.73
C ASN A 84 -13.82 -1.11 -8.20
N PRO A 85 -14.29 -2.27 -8.71
CA PRO A 85 -13.43 -3.35 -9.18
C PRO A 85 -12.46 -2.94 -10.30
N ASP A 86 -12.79 -1.91 -11.08
CA ASP A 86 -11.94 -1.33 -12.14
C ASP A 86 -10.86 -0.37 -11.61
N GLY A 87 -10.80 -0.16 -10.29
CA GLY A 87 -9.87 0.77 -9.64
C GLY A 87 -10.34 2.23 -9.64
N SER A 88 -11.52 2.53 -10.18
CA SER A 88 -12.12 3.86 -10.07
C SER A 88 -12.74 4.10 -8.69
N HIS A 89 -12.93 5.37 -8.33
CA HIS A 89 -13.68 5.75 -7.14
C HIS A 89 -15.06 6.29 -7.51
N SER A 90 -16.05 5.97 -6.68
CA SER A 90 -17.38 6.58 -6.73
C SER A 90 -17.73 7.23 -5.41
N GLU A 91 -18.53 8.28 -5.47
CA GLU A 91 -19.07 8.93 -4.29
C GLU A 91 -19.95 7.97 -3.49
N LEU A 92 -19.98 8.16 -2.17
CA LEU A 92 -20.81 7.34 -1.31
C LEU A 92 -22.30 7.64 -1.54
N THR A 93 -23.10 6.59 -1.63
CA THR A 93 -24.57 6.71 -1.54
C THR A 93 -25.01 6.86 -0.09
N ASP A 94 -26.29 7.18 0.14
CA ASP A 94 -26.85 7.18 1.50
C ASP A 94 -26.83 5.78 2.14
N ALA A 95 -27.01 4.73 1.33
CA ALA A 95 -26.89 3.35 1.78
C ALA A 95 -25.45 3.02 2.21
N ASP A 96 -24.44 3.53 1.50
CA ASP A 96 -23.04 3.38 1.89
C ASP A 96 -22.74 4.11 3.19
N ARG A 97 -23.17 5.38 3.32
CA ARG A 97 -23.03 6.16 4.55
C ARG A 97 -23.68 5.47 5.74
N ALA A 98 -24.90 4.97 5.56
CA ALA A 98 -25.60 4.22 6.60
C ALA A 98 -24.90 2.91 6.95
N LYS A 99 -24.31 2.20 5.98
CA LYS A 99 -23.54 0.97 6.22
C LYS A 99 -22.24 1.24 6.99
N LEU A 100 -21.52 2.29 6.59
CA LEU A 100 -20.32 2.74 7.30
C LEU A 100 -20.68 3.09 8.74
N GLY A 101 -21.76 3.86 8.94
CA GLY A 101 -22.21 4.30 10.27
C GLY A 101 -21.06 4.95 11.04
N LEU A 102 -20.35 5.86 10.37
CA LEU A 102 -19.26 6.65 10.94
C LEU A 102 -19.67 8.11 10.87
N ASP A 103 -19.53 8.83 11.98
CA ASP A 103 -19.65 10.28 11.95
C ASP A 103 -18.47 10.87 11.18
N SER A 104 -18.73 11.91 10.38
CA SER A 104 -17.68 12.58 9.60
C SER A 104 -16.54 13.13 10.47
N THR A 105 -16.83 13.52 11.72
CA THR A 105 -15.86 13.99 12.71
C THR A 105 -15.03 12.86 13.31
N SER A 106 -15.52 11.62 13.22
CA SER A 106 -14.79 10.43 13.65
C SER A 106 -13.75 9.98 12.62
N ILE A 107 -13.84 10.43 11.37
CA ILE A 107 -12.91 10.03 10.33
C ILE A 107 -11.63 10.87 10.39
N GLY A 108 -10.51 10.28 9.96
CA GLY A 108 -9.23 10.97 9.87
C GLY A 108 -8.32 10.73 11.08
N ARG A 109 -7.31 11.60 11.22
CA ARG A 109 -6.20 11.36 12.14
C ARG A 109 -6.65 11.51 13.60
N PRO A 110 -6.08 10.71 14.54
CA PRO A 110 -6.18 10.98 15.97
C PRO A 110 -5.87 12.44 16.31
N VAL A 111 -6.74 13.10 17.07
CA VAL A 111 -6.54 14.48 17.52
C VAL A 111 -5.68 14.53 18.78
N LYS A 112 -5.12 15.70 19.10
CA LYS A 112 -4.30 15.86 20.30
C LYS A 112 -5.17 15.58 21.54
N GLY A 113 -4.66 14.73 22.44
CA GLY A 113 -5.36 14.34 23.66
C GLY A 113 -6.22 13.09 23.54
N GLU A 114 -6.43 12.57 22.33
CA GLU A 114 -7.26 11.39 22.11
C GLU A 114 -6.55 10.10 22.59
N GLN A 115 -6.86 9.68 23.81
CA GLN A 115 -6.21 8.54 24.45
C GLN A 115 -6.69 7.19 23.88
N ASN A 116 -7.98 7.08 23.53
CA ASN A 116 -8.58 5.86 22.98
C ASN A 116 -7.91 5.40 21.67
N ALA A 117 -7.41 6.34 20.86
CA ALA A 117 -6.68 6.05 19.62
C ALA A 117 -5.19 5.72 19.82
N LYS A 118 -4.69 5.74 21.07
CA LYS A 118 -3.32 5.39 21.43
C LYS A 118 -3.24 4.01 22.06
N LEU A 119 -2.02 3.55 22.36
CA LEU A 119 -1.82 2.39 23.23
C LEU A 119 -2.43 2.66 24.60
N LYS A 120 -2.93 1.61 25.26
CA LYS A 120 -3.48 1.73 26.61
C LYS A 120 -2.44 2.31 27.55
N ASP A 121 -2.86 3.25 28.40
CA ASP A 121 -2.04 3.76 29.49
C ASP A 121 -2.30 2.98 30.80
N LYS A 122 -1.70 3.44 31.90
CA LYS A 122 -1.87 2.79 33.20
C LYS A 122 -3.31 2.80 33.70
N THR A 123 -4.06 3.87 33.40
CA THR A 123 -5.46 4.01 33.82
C THR A 123 -6.38 3.08 33.02
N GLU A 124 -5.98 2.72 31.81
CA GLU A 124 -6.66 1.77 30.94
C GLU A 124 -6.18 0.31 31.12
N GLY A 125 -5.39 0.03 32.17
CA GLY A 125 -4.93 -1.33 32.47
C GLY A 125 -3.80 -1.83 31.56
N ARG A 126 -2.86 -0.95 31.18
CA ARG A 126 -1.62 -1.35 30.48
C ARG A 126 -0.95 -2.53 31.19
N THR A 127 -0.64 -3.58 30.44
CA THR A 127 0.17 -4.71 30.89
C THR A 127 1.66 -4.52 30.55
N ASP A 128 2.52 -5.25 31.26
CA ASP A 128 3.95 -5.36 30.96
C ASP A 128 4.41 -6.82 31.08
N PRO A 129 4.89 -7.48 30.01
CA PRO A 129 4.98 -6.96 28.65
C PRO A 129 3.60 -6.66 28.02
N ARG A 130 3.56 -5.71 27.09
CA ARG A 130 2.35 -5.46 26.29
C ARG A 130 2.05 -6.69 25.42
N PRO A 131 0.77 -7.07 25.26
CA PRO A 131 0.42 -8.13 24.32
C PRO A 131 0.82 -7.69 22.91
N LYS A 132 1.00 -8.65 22.03
CA LYS A 132 1.29 -8.44 20.61
C LYS A 132 0.25 -9.18 19.80
N ALA A 133 -0.29 -8.52 18.78
CA ALA A 133 -1.20 -9.20 17.86
C ALA A 133 -0.42 -10.32 17.16
N SER A 134 -0.91 -11.55 17.28
CA SER A 134 -0.43 -12.65 16.45
C SER A 134 -0.87 -12.36 15.02
N SER A 135 0.09 -12.22 14.10
CA SER A 135 -0.19 -11.91 12.71
C SER A 135 0.20 -13.09 11.82
N GLN A 136 -0.77 -13.63 11.09
CA GLN A 136 -0.55 -14.73 10.15
C GLN A 136 -0.01 -14.20 8.83
N GLN A 137 1.09 -14.75 8.34
CA GLN A 137 1.60 -14.41 7.02
C GLN A 137 0.74 -15.09 5.93
N VAL A 138 0.32 -14.32 4.92
CA VAL A 138 -0.47 -14.78 3.76
C VAL A 138 0.15 -14.25 2.46
N PRO A 139 0.16 -15.02 1.35
CA PRO A 139 0.68 -14.52 0.08
C PRO A 139 -0.05 -13.25 -0.39
N LEU A 140 0.65 -12.36 -1.10
CA LEU A 140 0.05 -11.15 -1.64
C LEU A 140 -1.06 -11.51 -2.65
N GLY A 141 -2.22 -10.85 -2.53
CA GLY A 141 -3.39 -11.11 -3.39
C GLY A 141 -4.12 -12.43 -3.12
N SER A 142 -3.74 -13.20 -2.09
CA SER A 142 -4.37 -14.49 -1.77
C SER A 142 -5.72 -14.37 -1.05
N THR A 143 -5.91 -13.30 -0.29
CA THR A 143 -7.15 -13.02 0.46
C THR A 143 -7.88 -11.81 -0.13
N ASP A 144 -9.19 -11.73 0.09
CA ASP A 144 -10.01 -10.58 -0.28
C ASP A 144 -9.45 -9.24 0.25
N LEU A 145 -8.96 -9.21 1.49
CA LEU A 145 -8.34 -8.02 2.08
C LEU A 145 -7.01 -7.66 1.40
N SER A 146 -6.17 -8.65 1.10
CA SER A 146 -4.92 -8.42 0.37
C SER A 146 -5.15 -7.96 -1.08
N GLN A 147 -6.25 -8.40 -1.69
CA GLN A 147 -6.68 -7.95 -3.01
C GLN A 147 -7.22 -6.53 -2.96
N ALA A 148 -7.98 -6.18 -1.92
CA ALA A 148 -8.50 -4.82 -1.73
C ALA A 148 -7.36 -3.80 -1.53
N THR A 149 -6.30 -4.16 -0.79
CA THR A 149 -5.11 -3.30 -0.66
C THR A 149 -4.36 -3.13 -1.98
N GLN A 150 -4.21 -4.19 -2.77
CA GLN A 150 -3.60 -4.07 -4.10
C GLN A 150 -4.43 -3.14 -4.98
N LEU A 151 -5.74 -3.36 -5.05
CA LEU A 151 -6.65 -2.52 -5.84
C LEU A 151 -6.56 -1.04 -5.45
N ALA A 152 -6.55 -0.73 -4.14
CA ALA A 152 -6.40 0.64 -3.66
C ALA A 152 -5.03 1.23 -4.02
N ARG A 153 -3.96 0.43 -3.89
CA ARG A 153 -2.61 0.83 -4.31
C ARG A 153 -2.54 1.17 -5.80
N HIS A 154 -3.20 0.37 -6.65
CA HIS A 154 -3.27 0.64 -8.08
C HIS A 154 -4.08 1.91 -8.37
N ALA A 155 -5.24 2.07 -7.74
CA ALA A 155 -6.08 3.25 -7.87
C ALA A 155 -5.34 4.55 -7.50
N ASP A 156 -4.57 4.52 -6.42
CA ASP A 156 -3.77 5.65 -5.95
C ASP A 156 -2.49 5.89 -6.75
N ARG A 157 -2.11 4.96 -7.64
CA ARG A 157 -0.76 4.86 -8.20
C ARG A 157 0.31 4.91 -7.11
N GLY A 158 -0.04 4.36 -5.93
CA GLY A 158 0.66 4.56 -4.67
C GLY A 158 1.85 3.62 -4.51
N TYR A 159 2.66 3.57 -5.54
CA TYR A 159 3.75 2.65 -5.78
C TYR A 159 5.00 2.95 -4.97
N GLY A 160 5.15 4.18 -4.48
CA GLY A 160 6.35 4.61 -3.77
C GLY A 160 7.23 5.49 -4.63
N THR A 161 8.25 6.03 -4.01
CA THR A 161 9.13 7.06 -4.58
C THR A 161 10.52 6.95 -3.95
N HIS A 162 11.45 7.80 -4.37
CA HIS A 162 12.75 7.95 -3.70
C HIS A 162 12.72 9.18 -2.80
N ASN A 163 13.27 9.05 -1.60
CA ASN A 163 13.46 10.19 -0.70
C ASN A 163 14.61 11.08 -1.20
N LYS A 164 14.88 12.20 -0.51
CA LYS A 164 15.95 13.15 -0.87
C LYS A 164 17.35 12.51 -0.93
N ASP A 165 17.55 11.42 -0.18
CA ASP A 165 18.82 10.69 -0.12
C ASP A 165 18.92 9.58 -1.18
N GLY A 166 17.95 9.48 -2.09
CA GLY A 166 17.89 8.45 -3.14
C GLY A 166 17.48 7.07 -2.65
N ALA A 167 17.01 6.93 -1.40
CA ALA A 167 16.49 5.68 -0.86
C ALA A 167 15.01 5.50 -1.22
N PHE A 168 14.63 4.32 -1.71
CA PHE A 168 13.24 4.02 -2.02
C PHE A 168 12.39 3.91 -0.76
N THR A 169 11.21 4.51 -0.83
CA THR A 169 10.18 4.48 0.19
C THR A 169 8.83 4.25 -0.47
N SER A 170 7.97 3.47 0.17
CA SER A 170 6.58 3.29 -0.24
C SER A 170 5.69 3.40 0.97
N ASN A 171 4.49 3.91 0.75
CA ASN A 171 3.41 3.78 1.70
C ASN A 171 3.05 2.29 1.86
N ASN A 172 2.61 1.94 3.07
CA ASN A 172 2.02 0.66 3.41
C ASN A 172 0.50 0.77 3.34
N TYR A 173 -0.18 -0.20 2.73
CA TYR A 173 -1.63 -0.29 2.75
C TYR A 173 -2.08 -1.31 3.80
N ALA A 174 -3.26 -1.08 4.36
CA ALA A 174 -3.96 -2.01 5.21
C ALA A 174 -5.43 -2.08 4.81
N ALA A 175 -6.10 -3.17 5.16
CA ALA A 175 -7.53 -3.33 4.97
C ALA A 175 -8.17 -3.96 6.21
N ALA A 176 -9.36 -3.49 6.58
CA ALA A 176 -10.17 -4.12 7.61
C ALA A 176 -11.44 -4.72 7.02
N ARG A 177 -11.79 -5.93 7.45
CA ARG A 177 -13.16 -6.44 7.33
C ARG A 177 -13.96 -5.93 8.51
N VAL A 178 -15.02 -5.18 8.23
CA VAL A 178 -15.82 -4.47 9.22
C VAL A 178 -17.27 -4.89 9.11
N ARG A 179 -17.91 -5.15 10.25
CA ARG A 179 -19.36 -5.32 10.32
C ARG A 179 -20.05 -3.97 10.07
N GLY A 180 -20.96 -3.92 9.11
CA GLY A 180 -21.81 -2.74 8.87
C GLY A 180 -22.61 -2.34 10.11
N ALA A 181 -22.85 -1.04 10.26
CA ALA A 181 -23.71 -0.52 11.32
C ALA A 181 -25.13 -1.08 11.17
N ASP A 182 -25.83 -1.22 12.29
CA ASP A 182 -27.24 -1.67 12.34
C ASP A 182 -27.54 -2.95 11.53
N GLY A 183 -26.56 -3.86 11.44
CA GLY A 183 -26.72 -5.11 10.71
C GLY A 183 -26.70 -4.98 9.18
N ARG A 184 -26.23 -3.86 8.61
CA ARG A 184 -26.20 -3.59 7.15
C ARG A 184 -25.16 -4.39 6.35
N GLY A 185 -24.77 -5.56 6.85
CA GLY A 185 -23.79 -6.46 6.24
C GLY A 185 -22.36 -5.93 6.29
N ASP A 186 -21.40 -6.81 6.06
CA ASP A 186 -19.98 -6.47 6.15
C ASP A 186 -19.53 -5.55 4.99
N PHE A 187 -18.41 -4.86 5.21
CA PHE A 187 -17.66 -4.12 4.20
C PHE A 187 -16.15 -4.26 4.42
N VAL A 188 -15.37 -3.87 3.41
CA VAL A 188 -13.92 -3.72 3.53
C VAL A 188 -13.58 -2.24 3.53
N LEU A 189 -12.77 -1.80 4.49
CA LEU A 189 -12.20 -0.45 4.50
C LEU A 189 -10.69 -0.53 4.27
N VAL A 190 -10.20 0.20 3.29
CA VAL A 190 -8.78 0.25 2.91
C VAL A 190 -8.24 1.66 3.16
N ASP A 191 -7.03 1.73 3.70
CA ASP A 191 -6.27 2.99 3.80
C ASP A 191 -4.77 2.70 3.68
N ARG A 192 -4.00 3.77 3.47
CA ARG A 192 -2.55 3.75 3.41
C ARG A 192 -1.90 4.60 4.49
N SER A 193 -0.66 4.26 4.79
CA SER A 193 0.21 5.13 5.55
C SER A 193 0.52 6.38 4.73
N ASN A 194 0.72 7.49 5.41
CA ASN A 194 1.41 8.66 4.86
C ASN A 194 2.35 9.17 5.96
N GLY A 195 3.35 10.02 5.66
CA GLY A 195 4.56 10.21 6.49
C GLY A 195 4.45 10.31 8.04
N ARG A 196 3.29 10.63 8.63
CA ARG A 196 3.03 10.62 10.10
C ARG A 196 1.89 9.70 10.57
N ARG A 197 1.38 8.83 9.70
CA ARG A 197 0.19 8.00 9.91
C ARG A 197 0.50 6.55 9.52
N ASN A 198 0.16 5.62 10.40
CA ASN A 198 0.23 4.19 10.12
C ASN A 198 -1.14 3.74 9.62
N SER A 199 -1.19 2.98 8.53
CA SER A 199 -2.44 2.55 7.88
C SER A 199 -3.37 1.82 8.85
N GLU A 200 -2.83 0.99 9.76
CA GLU A 200 -3.62 0.26 10.75
C GLU A 200 -4.34 1.21 11.71
N ARG A 201 -3.65 2.27 12.14
CA ARG A 201 -4.21 3.26 13.06
C ARG A 201 -5.29 4.08 12.41
N MET A 202 -5.12 4.44 11.16
CA MET A 202 -6.10 5.23 10.44
C MET A 202 -7.40 4.44 10.24
N ILE A 203 -7.31 3.16 9.88
CA ILE A 203 -8.49 2.30 9.72
C ILE A 203 -9.21 2.09 11.06
N GLY A 204 -8.48 1.86 12.16
CA GLY A 204 -9.11 1.55 13.44
C GLY A 204 -9.58 2.77 14.25
N THR A 205 -8.97 3.94 14.08
CA THR A 205 -9.32 5.14 14.89
C THR A 205 -10.79 5.53 14.81
N PRO A 206 -11.44 5.57 13.63
CA PRO A 206 -12.86 5.91 13.54
C PRO A 206 -13.74 5.01 14.42
N PHE A 207 -13.52 3.69 14.39
CA PHE A 207 -14.29 2.74 15.19
C PHE A 207 -14.01 2.84 16.69
N LEU A 208 -12.82 3.29 17.09
CA LEU A 208 -12.53 3.58 18.49
C LEU A 208 -13.23 4.84 18.98
N ARG A 209 -13.44 5.84 18.11
CA ARG A 209 -14.18 7.07 18.43
C ARG A 209 -15.66 6.82 18.58
N GLU A 210 -16.23 5.99 17.70
CA GLU A 210 -17.62 5.57 17.79
C GLU A 210 -17.87 4.61 18.97
N GLY A 211 -16.83 4.14 19.65
CA GLY A 211 -16.98 3.16 20.74
C GLY A 211 -17.31 1.75 20.26
N GLU A 212 -17.02 1.44 18.99
CA GLU A 212 -17.38 0.18 18.34
C GLU A 212 -16.18 -0.62 17.80
N PRO A 213 -15.08 -0.81 18.57
CA PRO A 213 -13.90 -1.53 18.07
C PRO A 213 -14.20 -2.97 17.64
N ALA A 214 -15.21 -3.61 18.23
CA ALA A 214 -15.63 -4.96 17.92
C ALA A 214 -16.19 -5.14 16.49
N ARG A 215 -16.50 -4.04 15.79
CA ARG A 215 -16.93 -4.08 14.38
C ARG A 215 -15.79 -4.49 13.45
N ILE A 216 -14.54 -4.23 13.80
CA ILE A 216 -13.38 -4.72 13.06
C ILE A 216 -13.16 -6.20 13.42
N ARG A 217 -13.31 -7.09 12.41
CA ARG A 217 -13.19 -8.55 12.58
C ARG A 217 -11.85 -9.08 12.08
N HIS A 218 -11.33 -8.50 11.02
CA HIS A 218 -10.03 -8.87 10.45
C HIS A 218 -9.27 -7.62 10.04
N LEU A 219 -7.96 -7.62 10.28
CA LEU A 219 -7.02 -6.58 9.87
C LEU A 219 -5.92 -7.22 9.02
N TYR A 220 -5.85 -6.83 7.76
CA TYR A 220 -4.75 -7.16 6.88
C TYR A 220 -3.80 -5.96 6.76
N THR A 221 -2.51 -6.23 6.74
CA THR A 221 -1.46 -5.23 6.51
C THR A 221 -0.50 -5.74 5.45
N GLU A 222 -0.14 -4.93 4.46
CA GLU A 222 0.82 -5.42 3.45
C GLU A 222 2.15 -5.82 4.09
N ARG A 223 2.64 -5.01 5.03
CA ARG A 223 3.83 -5.26 5.85
C ARG A 223 3.44 -5.60 7.27
N ALA A 224 4.15 -6.53 7.89
CA ALA A 224 3.86 -6.98 9.25
C ALA A 224 3.74 -5.79 10.22
N PRO A 225 2.82 -5.86 11.20
CA PRO A 225 2.64 -4.79 12.17
C PRO A 225 3.93 -4.41 12.89
N CYS A 226 4.23 -3.11 12.94
CA CYS A 226 5.44 -2.68 13.63
C CYS A 226 5.39 -3.00 15.14
N THR A 227 6.53 -3.42 15.70
CA THR A 227 6.70 -3.74 17.13
C THR A 227 7.50 -2.67 17.88
N THR A 228 8.03 -1.68 17.17
CA THR A 228 8.80 -0.54 17.70
C THR A 228 8.15 0.79 17.29
N GLY A 229 8.47 1.87 17.99
CA GLY A 229 7.89 3.19 17.74
C GLY A 229 6.39 3.23 18.04
N ALA A 230 5.56 3.39 17.01
CA ALA A 230 4.10 3.39 17.14
C ALA A 230 3.53 2.05 17.66
N ASN A 231 4.29 0.96 17.55
CA ASN A 231 3.97 -0.38 18.05
C ASN A 231 2.53 -0.82 17.69
N CYS A 232 2.25 -0.86 16.39
CA CYS A 232 0.96 -1.29 15.84
C CYS A 232 0.56 -2.69 16.31
N SER A 233 1.53 -3.61 16.48
CA SER A 233 1.25 -4.97 16.96
C SER A 233 0.60 -4.95 18.35
N SER A 234 1.14 -4.22 19.32
CA SER A 234 0.50 -4.08 20.63
C SER A 234 -0.77 -3.25 20.59
N TRP A 235 -0.81 -2.21 19.75
CA TRP A 235 -2.00 -1.37 19.63
C TRP A 235 -3.21 -2.16 19.14
N MET A 236 -3.03 -3.02 18.13
CA MET A 236 -4.09 -3.89 17.64
C MET A 236 -4.53 -4.90 18.70
N ALA A 237 -3.59 -5.55 19.40
CA ALA A 237 -3.95 -6.49 20.48
C ALA A 237 -4.73 -5.84 21.61
N GLU A 238 -4.39 -4.60 21.98
CA GLU A 238 -5.04 -3.89 23.09
C GLU A 238 -6.39 -3.29 22.71
N ARG A 239 -6.52 -2.76 21.49
CA ARG A 239 -7.70 -2.01 21.03
C ARG A 239 -8.68 -2.86 20.24
N PHE A 240 -8.22 -3.94 19.61
CA PHE A 240 -9.02 -4.87 18.80
C PHE A 240 -8.71 -6.33 19.17
N PRO A 241 -8.87 -6.73 20.46
CA PRO A 241 -8.45 -8.05 20.94
C PRO A 241 -9.17 -9.23 20.27
N GLY A 242 -10.32 -9.01 19.63
CA GLY A 242 -11.07 -10.02 18.90
C GLY A 242 -10.86 -10.00 17.38
N ALA A 243 -9.97 -9.14 16.86
CA ALA A 243 -9.70 -9.06 15.43
C ALA A 243 -8.56 -10.03 15.05
N GLU A 244 -8.78 -10.79 13.99
CA GLU A 244 -7.73 -11.60 13.38
C GLU A 244 -6.79 -10.71 12.57
N VAL A 245 -5.48 -10.93 12.66
CA VAL A 245 -4.48 -10.09 11.98
C VAL A 245 -3.68 -10.92 10.99
N SER A 246 -3.50 -10.40 9.78
CA SER A 246 -2.67 -11.01 8.75
C SER A 246 -1.76 -10.01 8.05
N HIS A 247 -0.68 -10.52 7.44
CA HIS A 247 0.23 -9.70 6.64
C HIS A 247 0.85 -10.45 5.48
N SER A 248 1.42 -9.77 4.48
CA SER A 248 2.10 -10.45 3.37
C SER A 248 3.62 -10.40 3.43
N VAL A 249 4.16 -9.26 3.85
CA VAL A 249 5.60 -8.99 3.84
C VAL A 249 6.09 -8.85 5.27
N GLU A 250 7.10 -9.62 5.65
CA GLU A 250 7.72 -9.47 6.97
C GLU A 250 8.23 -8.04 7.19
N TYR A 251 8.10 -7.56 8.42
CA TYR A 251 8.55 -6.22 8.80
C TYR A 251 9.06 -6.22 10.24
N GLY A 252 10.31 -5.79 10.43
CA GLY A 252 10.94 -5.72 11.73
C GLY A 252 12.30 -5.08 11.63
N ASP A 253 13.32 -5.91 11.42
CA ASP A 253 14.72 -5.50 11.25
C ASP A 253 14.98 -4.76 9.92
N LYS A 254 16.19 -4.20 9.76
CA LYS A 254 16.57 -3.48 8.53
C LYS A 254 16.52 -4.40 7.30
N ALA A 255 16.81 -5.69 7.47
CA ALA A 255 16.84 -6.66 6.38
C ALA A 255 15.44 -6.98 5.83
N SER A 256 14.46 -7.25 6.69
CA SER A 256 13.03 -7.44 6.35
C SER A 256 12.44 -6.18 5.73
N ARG A 257 12.79 -5.00 6.24
CA ARG A 257 12.43 -3.73 5.60
C ARG A 257 13.00 -3.62 4.19
N GLY A 258 14.26 -4.01 4.01
CA GLY A 258 14.93 -4.12 2.72
C GLY A 258 14.25 -5.11 1.78
N ARG A 259 13.91 -6.31 2.26
CA ARG A 259 13.17 -7.33 1.48
C ARG A 259 11.81 -6.82 1.03
N GLY A 260 11.06 -6.18 1.93
CA GLY A 260 9.77 -5.58 1.56
C GLY A 260 9.89 -4.45 0.55
N ASN A 261 10.88 -3.57 0.73
CA ASN A 261 11.15 -2.52 -0.24
C ASN A 261 11.64 -3.08 -1.58
N ALA A 262 12.39 -4.19 -1.57
CA ALA A 262 12.85 -4.88 -2.77
C ALA A 262 11.70 -5.61 -3.48
N MET A 263 10.77 -6.22 -2.75
CA MET A 263 9.55 -6.80 -3.31
C MET A 263 8.69 -5.72 -3.96
N TRP A 264 8.49 -4.58 -3.28
CA TRP A 264 7.78 -3.46 -3.89
C TRP A 264 8.56 -2.91 -5.08
N ARG A 265 9.86 -2.63 -4.98
CA ARG A 265 10.66 -2.26 -6.16
C ARG A 265 10.50 -3.27 -7.30
N ALA A 266 10.54 -4.57 -7.02
CA ALA A 266 10.35 -5.60 -8.01
C ALA A 266 8.93 -5.61 -8.57
N ILE A 267 7.90 -5.13 -7.87
CA ILE A 267 6.54 -4.91 -8.37
C ILE A 267 6.43 -3.62 -9.21
N LEU A 268 7.37 -2.67 -9.07
CA LEU A 268 7.31 -1.30 -9.65
C LEU A 268 8.25 -1.05 -10.83
N THR A 269 9.38 -1.75 -10.77
CA THR A 269 10.24 -2.03 -11.89
C THR A 269 9.88 -3.38 -12.49
N SER A 270 8.92 -4.12 -11.88
CA SER A 270 7.96 -4.91 -12.63
C SER A 270 6.72 -4.06 -12.97
#